data_AF-A0AAV5VZ32-F1
#
_entry.id   AF-A0AAV5VZ32-F1
#
_cell.length_a   1.000
_cell.length_b   1.000
_cell.length_c   1.000
_cell.angle_alpha   90.00
_cell.angle_beta   90.00
_cell.angle_gamma   90.00
#
_symmetry.space_group_name_H-M   'P 1'
#
loop_
_entity.id
_entity.type
_entity.pdbx_description
1 polymer ?
#
loop_
_entity_poly.entity_id
_entity_poly.type
_entity_poly.pdbx_seq_one_letter_code
_entity_poly.pdbx_strand_id
1 'polypeptide(L)'
;TSNSFYRFVPYIEASIASISGISMIPLFIVLIQTAILHPNCKVILVLSQIANFNIISMQLAIVIFEYSKGVYLPDAIDGEELFLFFHEFAYGMTTMFSLFLAIERIVACAKAKTYEKRGFSYCWITIVLFVSV
;
A
#
# COMPACT_ATOMS: atom_id res chain seq x y z
N THR A 1 15.78 -12.04 -30.80
CA THR A 1 14.97 -10.84 -30.48
C THR A 1 13.96 -11.10 -29.37
N SER A 2 13.19 -12.20 -29.40
CA SER A 2 12.25 -12.59 -28.32
C SER A 2 12.87 -12.68 -26.90
N ASN A 3 14.00 -13.36 -26.72
CA ASN A 3 14.67 -13.50 -25.41
C ASN A 3 15.19 -12.18 -24.78
N SER A 4 15.43 -11.13 -25.56
CA SER A 4 15.88 -9.84 -25.02
C SER A 4 14.73 -9.05 -24.40
N PHE A 5 13.52 -9.23 -24.93
CA PHE A 5 12.33 -8.56 -24.43
C PHE A 5 11.89 -9.14 -23.09
N TYR A 6 11.90 -10.47 -22.93
CA TYR A 6 11.54 -11.12 -21.67
C TYR A 6 12.50 -10.81 -20.51
N ARG A 7 13.78 -10.58 -20.80
CA ARG A 7 14.73 -10.13 -19.77
C ARG A 7 14.55 -8.67 -19.39
N PHE A 8 13.96 -7.85 -20.25
CA PHE A 8 13.82 -6.42 -20.03
C PHE A 8 12.67 -6.09 -19.07
N VAL A 9 11.61 -6.89 -19.05
CA VAL A 9 10.43 -6.68 -18.20
C VAL A 9 10.78 -6.68 -16.69
N PRO A 10 11.50 -7.69 -16.15
CA PRO A 10 11.89 -7.69 -14.73
C PRO A 10 12.76 -6.49 -14.33
N TYR A 11 13.59 -5.97 -15.24
CA TYR A 11 14.39 -4.77 -14.97
C TYR A 11 13.54 -3.52 -14.87
N ILE A 12 12.54 -3.35 -15.74
CA ILE A 12 11.58 -2.24 -15.62
C ILE A 12 10.83 -2.37 -14.29
N GLU A 13 10.34 -3.55 -13.98
CA GLU A 13 9.54 -3.80 -12.79
C GLU A 13 10.32 -3.54 -11.50
N ALA A 14 11.54 -4.07 -11.39
CA ALA A 14 12.43 -3.81 -10.27
C ALA A 14 12.77 -2.31 -10.14
N SER A 15 12.98 -1.61 -11.26
CA SER A 15 13.31 -0.18 -11.23
C SER A 15 12.13 0.69 -10.79
N ILE A 16 10.92 0.42 -11.31
CA ILE A 16 9.69 1.10 -10.89
C ILE A 16 9.40 0.83 -9.43
N ALA A 17 9.48 -0.43 -8.98
CA ALA A 17 9.23 -0.79 -7.59
C ALA A 17 10.25 -0.15 -6.64
N SER A 18 11.52 -0.08 -7.02
CA SER A 18 12.58 0.58 -6.24
C SER A 18 12.35 2.09 -6.12
N ILE A 19 12.06 2.77 -7.24
CA ILE A 19 11.76 4.22 -7.24
C ILE A 19 10.52 4.50 -6.38
N SER A 20 9.48 3.67 -6.52
CA SER A 20 8.26 3.77 -5.74
C SER A 20 8.55 3.59 -4.25
N GLY A 21 9.32 2.58 -3.86
CA GLY A 21 9.72 2.34 -2.47
C GLY A 21 10.51 3.50 -1.87
N ILE A 22 11.47 4.06 -2.62
CA ILE A 22 12.26 5.23 -2.17
C ILE A 22 11.35 6.45 -2.01
N SER A 23 10.40 6.67 -2.92
CA SER A 23 9.46 7.80 -2.85
C SER A 23 8.51 7.77 -1.63
N MET A 24 8.29 6.58 -1.06
CA MET A 24 7.46 6.41 0.14
C MET A 24 8.16 6.93 1.41
N ILE A 25 9.49 6.94 1.45
CA ILE A 25 10.28 7.40 2.61
C ILE A 25 9.98 8.88 2.97
N PRO A 26 10.12 9.86 2.06
CA PRO A 26 9.78 11.25 2.38
C PRO A 26 8.30 11.40 2.73
N LEU A 27 7.42 10.56 2.16
CA LEU A 27 5.99 10.60 2.45
C LEU A 27 5.69 10.15 3.88
N PHE A 28 6.37 9.11 4.38
CA PHE A 28 6.32 8.69 5.78
C PHE A 28 6.83 9.79 6.73
N ILE A 29 7.95 10.43 6.39
CA ILE A 29 8.52 11.51 7.20
C ILE A 29 7.51 12.66 7.32
N VAL A 30 6.93 13.09 6.21
CA VAL A 30 5.92 14.17 6.19
C VAL A 30 4.69 13.77 7.00
N LEU A 31 4.18 12.55 6.86
CA LEU A 31 3.01 12.08 7.62
C LEU A 31 3.27 12.09 9.13
N ILE A 32 4.44 11.64 9.57
CA ILE A 32 4.81 11.63 11.00
C ILE A 32 4.94 13.06 11.52
N GLN A 33 5.63 13.93 10.79
CA GLN A 33 5.92 15.31 11.22
C GLN A 33 4.72 16.25 11.12
N THR A 34 3.73 15.96 10.27
CA THR A 34 2.56 16.84 10.10
C THR A 34 1.65 16.74 11.32
N ALA A 35 1.57 17.84 12.08
CA ALA A 35 0.68 18.00 13.24
C ALA A 35 -0.70 18.57 12.89
N ILE A 36 -0.85 19.14 11.69
CA ILE A 36 -2.09 19.81 11.24
C ILE A 36 -3.18 18.79 10.86
N LEU A 37 -2.81 17.55 10.61
CA LEU A 37 -3.75 16.53 10.16
C LEU A 37 -4.56 15.96 11.32
N HIS A 38 -5.88 15.84 11.12
CA HIS A 38 -6.75 15.20 12.11
C HIS A 38 -6.25 13.78 12.41
N PRO A 39 -6.18 13.35 13.69
CA PRO A 39 -5.53 12.11 14.07
C PRO A 39 -6.12 10.85 13.40
N ASN A 40 -7.44 10.79 13.19
CA ASN A 40 -8.07 9.66 12.50
C ASN A 40 -7.58 9.54 11.04
N CYS A 41 -7.55 10.67 10.32
CA CYS A 41 -7.03 10.72 8.94
C CYS A 41 -5.55 10.36 8.89
N LYS A 42 -4.77 10.77 9.90
CA LYS A 42 -3.34 10.44 10.01
C LYS A 42 -3.14 8.93 10.15
N VAL A 43 -3.91 8.26 10.99
CA VAL A 43 -3.82 6.79 11.11
C VAL A 43 -4.19 6.09 9.81
N ILE A 44 -5.31 6.46 9.17
CA ILE A 44 -5.73 5.82 7.91
C ILE A 44 -4.65 6.00 6.83
N LEU A 45 -4.05 7.19 6.73
CA LEU A 45 -2.95 7.43 5.79
C LEU A 45 -1.71 6.60 6.13
N VAL A 46 -1.32 6.50 7.41
CA VAL A 46 -0.18 5.68 7.82
C VAL A 46 -0.44 4.20 7.53
N LEU A 47 -1.63 3.68 7.82
CA LEU A 47 -2.01 2.30 7.51
C LEU A 47 -2.01 2.04 5.99
N SER A 48 -2.54 2.98 5.21
CA SER A 48 -2.49 2.93 3.74
C SER A 48 -1.06 2.90 3.22
N GLN A 49 -0.16 3.69 3.80
CA GLN A 49 1.25 3.70 3.41
C GLN A 49 1.97 2.40 3.78
N ILE A 50 1.66 1.82 4.94
CA ILE A 50 2.19 0.50 5.34
C ILE A 50 1.73 -0.58 4.37
N ALA A 51 0.44 -0.59 3.98
CA ALA A 51 -0.08 -1.53 3.01
C ALA A 51 0.60 -1.38 1.63
N ASN A 52 0.75 -0.15 1.13
CA ASN A 52 1.48 0.12 -0.12
C ASN A 52 2.95 -0.30 -0.06
N PHE A 53 3.62 -0.09 1.07
CA PHE A 53 5.00 -0.53 1.26
C PHE A 53 5.11 -2.06 1.26
N ASN A 54 4.12 -2.76 1.84
CA ASN A 54 4.05 -4.22 1.82
C ASN A 54 3.90 -4.75 0.39
N ILE A 55 2.99 -4.17 -0.41
CA ILE A 55 2.82 -4.48 -1.84
C ILE A 55 4.15 -4.33 -2.59
N ILE A 56 4.83 -3.20 -2.46
CA ILE A 56 6.10 -2.94 -3.16
C ILE A 56 7.20 -3.90 -2.70
N SER A 57 7.28 -4.18 -1.41
CA SER A 57 8.26 -5.12 -0.84
C SER A 57 8.02 -6.53 -1.36
N MET A 58 6.75 -6.92 -1.47
CA MET A 58 6.35 -8.16 -2.10
C MET A 58 6.76 -8.18 -3.57
N GLN A 59 6.40 -7.17 -4.37
CA GLN A 59 6.75 -7.15 -5.79
C GLN A 59 8.27 -7.29 -6.01
N LEU A 60 9.08 -6.59 -5.22
CA LEU A 60 10.55 -6.72 -5.27
C LEU A 60 11.02 -8.13 -4.89
N ALA A 61 10.42 -8.75 -3.87
CA ALA A 61 10.78 -10.09 -3.44
C ALA A 61 10.53 -11.14 -4.52
N ILE A 62 9.38 -11.11 -5.21
CA ILE A 62 9.11 -12.01 -6.34
C ILE A 62 10.12 -11.78 -7.46
N VAL A 63 10.30 -10.53 -7.89
CA VAL A 63 11.17 -10.23 -9.05
C VAL A 63 12.61 -10.68 -8.77
N ILE A 64 13.11 -10.49 -7.55
CA ILE A 64 14.44 -10.97 -7.14
C ILE A 64 14.49 -12.50 -7.13
N PHE A 65 13.45 -13.15 -6.60
CA PHE A 65 13.36 -14.61 -6.52
C PHE A 65 13.32 -15.27 -7.90
N GLU A 66 12.46 -14.80 -8.80
CA GLU A 66 12.36 -15.29 -10.18
C GLU A 66 13.67 -15.06 -10.95
N TYR A 67 14.27 -13.87 -10.80
CA TYR A 67 15.56 -13.55 -11.40
C TYR A 67 16.65 -14.50 -10.92
N SER A 68 16.67 -14.87 -9.63
CA SER A 68 17.64 -15.82 -9.08
C SER A 68 17.49 -17.23 -9.64
N LYS A 69 16.27 -17.64 -10.02
CA LYS A 69 15.97 -18.92 -10.64
C LYS A 69 16.18 -18.93 -12.16
N GLY A 70 16.45 -17.78 -12.77
CA GLY A 70 16.59 -17.65 -14.23
C GLY A 70 15.28 -17.86 -15.00
N VAL A 71 14.15 -17.77 -14.31
CA VAL A 71 12.80 -17.81 -14.90
C VAL A 71 12.38 -16.36 -15.13
N TYR A 72 12.04 -16.02 -16.37
CA TYR A 72 11.77 -14.63 -16.79
C TYR A 72 10.29 -14.39 -17.12
N LEU A 73 9.46 -15.42 -17.04
CA LEU A 73 8.03 -15.41 -17.29
C LEU A 73 7.36 -16.25 -16.20
N PRO A 74 6.22 -15.81 -15.65
CA PRO A 74 5.45 -16.58 -14.68
C PRO A 74 4.69 -17.70 -15.40
N ASP A 75 5.42 -18.64 -16.01
CA ASP A 75 4.83 -19.81 -16.64
C ASP A 75 4.59 -20.86 -15.55
N ALA A 76 3.36 -20.85 -15.02
CA ALA A 76 2.78 -21.80 -14.06
C ALA A 76 3.63 -21.99 -12.79
N ILE A 77 3.42 -21.11 -11.81
CA ILE A 77 4.20 -21.11 -10.58
C ILE A 77 3.52 -21.95 -9.49
N ASP A 78 4.01 -23.18 -9.31
CA ASP A 78 3.73 -23.97 -8.11
C ASP A 78 4.37 -23.29 -6.88
N GLY A 79 3.54 -22.92 -5.89
CA GLY A 79 4.00 -22.46 -4.57
C GLY A 79 3.96 -20.94 -4.32
N GLU A 80 3.50 -20.12 -5.28
CA GLU A 80 3.35 -18.67 -5.11
C GLU A 80 1.92 -18.21 -4.78
N GLU A 81 0.97 -19.14 -4.65
CA GLU A 81 -0.45 -18.82 -4.36
C GLU A 81 -0.63 -18.01 -3.08
N LEU A 82 0.10 -18.38 -2.01
CA LEU A 82 0.06 -17.64 -0.74
C LEU A 82 0.60 -16.22 -0.92
N PHE A 83 1.62 -16.07 -1.75
CA PHE A 83 2.22 -14.79 -2.02
C PHE A 83 1.24 -13.89 -2.78
N LEU A 84 0.68 -14.41 -3.87
CA LEU A 84 -0.29 -13.71 -4.69
C LEU A 84 -1.52 -13.33 -3.85
N PHE A 85 -1.96 -14.23 -2.96
CA PHE A 85 -3.04 -13.97 -2.02
C PHE A 85 -2.72 -12.78 -1.10
N PHE A 86 -1.55 -12.75 -0.45
CA PHE A 86 -1.19 -11.62 0.42
C PHE A 86 -1.01 -10.31 -0.36
N HIS A 87 -0.46 -10.39 -1.57
CA HIS A 87 -0.31 -9.23 -2.45
C HIS A 87 -1.66 -8.63 -2.82
N GLU A 88 -2.61 -9.46 -3.29
CA GLU A 88 -3.96 -9.02 -3.65
C GLU A 88 -4.77 -8.59 -2.42
N PHE A 89 -4.56 -9.25 -1.29
CA PHE A 89 -5.15 -8.83 -0.03
C PHE A 89 -4.68 -7.43 0.38
N ALA A 90 -3.35 -7.19 0.34
CA ALA A 90 -2.78 -5.88 0.59
C ALA A 90 -3.27 -4.84 -0.42
N TYR A 91 -3.48 -5.23 -1.67
CA TYR A 91 -4.07 -4.38 -2.69
C TYR A 91 -5.52 -3.99 -2.35
N GLY A 92 -6.40 -4.96 -2.08
CA GLY A 92 -7.76 -4.72 -1.62
C GLY A 92 -7.82 -3.81 -0.39
N MET A 93 -6.89 -4.02 0.54
CA MET A 93 -6.71 -3.19 1.72
C MET A 93 -6.44 -1.71 1.42
N THR A 94 -5.55 -1.42 0.49
CA THR A 94 -5.28 -0.02 0.08
C THR A 94 -6.52 0.66 -0.49
N THR A 95 -7.35 -0.08 -1.24
CA THR A 95 -8.61 0.48 -1.79
C THR A 95 -9.62 0.80 -0.70
N MET A 96 -9.76 -0.08 0.31
CA MET A 96 -10.64 0.16 1.45
C MET A 96 -10.17 1.36 2.28
N PHE A 97 -8.88 1.47 2.57
CA PHE A 97 -8.34 2.64 3.26
C PHE A 97 -8.57 3.94 2.49
N SER A 98 -8.47 3.91 1.15
CA SER A 98 -8.76 5.06 0.30
C SER A 98 -10.22 5.48 0.38
N LEU A 99 -11.16 4.52 0.39
CA LEU A 99 -12.58 4.77 0.58
C LEU A 99 -12.86 5.37 1.96
N PHE A 100 -12.30 4.81 3.02
CA PHE A 100 -12.47 5.32 4.38
C PHE A 100 -11.91 6.74 4.53
N LEU A 101 -10.77 7.02 3.91
CA LEU A 101 -10.22 8.37 3.87
C LEU A 101 -11.18 9.34 3.17
N ALA A 102 -11.77 8.95 2.04
CA ALA A 102 -12.76 9.76 1.34
C ALA A 102 -13.99 10.04 2.21
N ILE A 103 -14.52 9.03 2.90
CA ILE A 103 -15.66 9.17 3.82
C ILE A 103 -15.31 10.13 4.97
N GLU A 104 -14.16 9.97 5.62
CA GLU A 104 -13.69 10.86 6.69
C GLU A 104 -13.58 12.31 6.21
N ARG A 105 -13.09 12.53 4.98
CA ARG A 105 -13.01 13.87 4.39
C ARG A 105 -14.38 14.46 4.09
N ILE A 106 -15.32 13.67 3.58
CA ILE A 106 -16.71 14.12 3.35
C ILE A 106 -17.35 14.53 4.69
N VAL A 107 -17.18 13.73 5.74
CA VAL A 107 -17.70 14.05 7.09
C VAL A 107 -17.06 15.31 7.65
N ALA A 108 -15.74 15.47 7.49
CA ALA A 108 -15.01 16.66 7.92
C ALA A 108 -15.52 17.93 7.20
N CYS A 109 -15.78 17.85 5.89
CA CYS A 109 -16.33 18.96 5.12
C CYS A 109 -17.79 19.26 5.48
N ALA A 110 -18.63 18.22 5.68
CA ALA A 110 -20.05 18.39 5.97
C ALA A 110 -20.29 18.96 7.39
N LYS A 111 -19.42 18.65 8.36
CA LYS A 111 -19.61 19.02 9.78
C LYS A 111 -18.33 19.54 10.44
N ALA A 112 -17.65 20.50 9.81
CA ALA A 112 -16.35 21.03 10.27
C ALA A 112 -16.33 21.43 11.77
N LYS A 113 -17.32 22.20 12.24
CA LYS A 113 -17.39 22.68 13.64
C LYS A 113 -17.49 21.57 14.68
N THR A 114 -18.11 20.44 14.32
CA THR A 114 -18.26 19.28 15.21
C THR A 114 -17.07 18.34 15.07
N TYR A 115 -16.49 18.25 13.86
CA TYR A 115 -15.35 17.42 13.57
C TYR A 115 -14.11 17.86 14.33
N GLU A 116 -13.82 19.16 14.38
CA GLU A 116 -12.67 19.73 15.12
C GLU A 116 -12.74 19.44 16.63
N LYS A 117 -13.95 19.38 17.19
CA LYS A 117 -14.16 19.08 18.62
C LYS A 117 -14.11 17.58 18.92
N ARG A 118 -14.20 16.73 17.90
CA ARG A 118 -14.23 15.28 18.06
C ARG A 118 -12.79 14.79 18.16
N GLY A 119 -12.41 14.21 19.29
CA GLY A 119 -11.09 13.62 19.47
C GLY A 119 -10.90 12.32 18.67
N PHE A 120 -9.80 11.63 18.99
CA PHE A 120 -9.44 10.33 18.43
C PHE A 120 -10.57 9.30 18.60
N SER A 121 -11.12 8.78 17.51
CA SER A 121 -12.19 7.78 17.58
C SER A 121 -11.63 6.39 17.28
N TYR A 122 -11.15 5.72 18.33
CA TYR A 122 -10.58 4.37 18.24
C TYR A 122 -11.54 3.35 17.60
N CYS A 123 -12.85 3.50 17.84
CA CYS A 123 -13.87 2.58 17.33
C CYS A 123 -13.89 2.49 15.80
N TRP A 124 -13.77 3.61 15.09
CA TRP A 124 -13.73 3.60 13.62
C TRP A 124 -12.45 2.99 13.07
N ILE A 125 -11.31 3.27 13.70
CA ILE A 125 -10.02 2.69 13.31
C ILE A 125 -10.01 1.18 13.55
N THR A 126 -10.60 0.69 14.65
CA THR A 126 -10.74 -0.75 14.90
C THR A 126 -11.70 -1.42 13.93
N ILE A 127 -12.80 -0.77 13.53
CA ILE A 127 -13.70 -1.29 12.50
C ILE A 127 -12.97 -1.34 11.15
N VAL A 128 -12.24 -0.28 10.81
CA VAL A 128 -11.41 -0.24 9.61
C VAL A 128 -10.43 -1.41 9.63
N LEU A 129 -9.63 -1.57 10.69
CA LEU A 129 -8.72 -2.70 10.85
C LEU A 129 -9.40 -4.07 10.80
N PHE A 130 -10.64 -4.21 11.28
CA PHE A 130 -11.35 -5.49 11.29
C PHE A 130 -12.02 -5.83 9.95
N VAL A 131 -12.51 -4.85 9.20
CA VAL A 131 -12.98 -5.01 7.81
C VAL A 131 -11.81 -5.28 6.85
N SER A 132 -10.64 -4.83 7.28
CA SER A 132 -9.36 -4.92 6.62
C SER A 132 -8.57 -6.21 6.92
N VAL A 133 -9.04 -7.08 7.82
CA VAL A 133 -8.38 -8.35 8.19
C VAL A 133 -9.28 -9.50 7.75
#